data_AF-A0AAN3IL03-F1
#
_entry.id   AF-A0AAN3IL03-F1
#
_cell.length_a   1.000
_cell.length_b   1.000
_cell.length_c   1.000
_cell.angle_alpha   90.00
_cell.angle_beta   90.00
_cell.angle_gamma   90.00
#
_symmetry.space_group_name_H-M   'P 1'
#
loop_
_entity.id
_entity.type
_entity.pdbx_description
1 polymer ?
#
loop_
_entity_poly.entity_id
_entity_poly.type
_entity_poly.pdbx_seq_one_letter_code
_entity_poly.pdbx_strand_id
1 'polypeptide(L)'
;MKTFYEDWPETFVSRLDMLRALDDRGSTRRLYLERTGAIFDALAEEIRTAVAGHPEIDASELDIGPLYRYYKRGEKGDPLADLLIELAPPTCERVRISPEVYTIPYLFFALLIAQGADNDARDFFNMMMRPLIIAYRFKQLARYLGTKGGGRPQHRLKSEAIELADRFFTENPTAPLSRGVQYISGIFVAKYSDPPAASTIRKWLISIYRSDK
;
A
#
# COMPACT_ATOMS: atom_id res chain seq x y z
N MET A 1 -5.85 19.44 22.19
CA MET A 1 -4.89 18.61 21.43
C MET A 1 -3.43 19.01 21.64
N LYS A 2 -3.07 20.31 21.76
CA LYS A 2 -1.66 20.73 21.98
C LYS A 2 -1.02 20.12 23.23
N THR A 3 -1.77 19.98 24.32
CA THR A 3 -1.26 19.53 25.63
C THR A 3 -0.75 18.08 25.71
N PHE A 4 -1.14 17.19 24.79
CA PHE A 4 -0.70 15.78 24.88
C PHE A 4 0.72 15.55 24.35
N TYR A 5 1.21 16.41 23.45
CA TYR A 5 2.51 16.27 22.78
C TYR A 5 3.44 17.46 23.08
N GLU A 6 3.18 18.24 24.13
CA GLU A 6 3.96 19.47 24.44
C GLU A 6 5.46 19.21 24.58
N ASP A 7 5.85 18.04 25.11
CA ASP A 7 7.26 17.66 25.29
C ASP A 7 7.85 16.83 24.14
N TRP A 8 7.07 16.56 23.09
CA TRP A 8 7.52 15.72 21.98
C TRP A 8 8.16 16.58 20.87
N PRO A 9 9.18 16.09 20.15
CA PRO A 9 9.78 16.84 19.05
C PRO A 9 8.74 17.23 17.98
N GLU A 10 8.69 18.50 17.58
CA GLU A 10 7.74 18.99 16.57
C GLU A 10 7.82 18.19 15.25
N THR A 11 9.02 17.75 14.88
CA THR A 11 9.24 16.90 13.70
C THR A 11 8.56 15.54 13.79
N PHE A 12 8.43 14.99 15.00
CA PHE A 12 7.70 13.74 15.22
C PHE A 12 6.19 13.95 15.11
N VAL A 13 5.66 15.00 15.75
CA VAL A 13 4.22 15.35 15.68
C VAL A 13 3.80 15.62 14.23
N SER A 14 4.61 16.38 13.48
CA SER A 14 4.40 16.64 12.05
C SER A 14 4.37 15.35 11.21
N ARG A 15 5.23 14.36 11.53
CA ARG A 15 5.21 13.05 10.86
C ARG A 15 3.96 12.24 11.17
N LEU A 16 3.46 12.29 12.41
CA LEU A 16 2.20 11.64 12.77
C LEU A 16 1.01 12.26 12.02
N ASP A 17 0.94 13.58 11.94
CA ASP A 17 -0.10 14.29 11.17
C ASP A 17 -0.03 13.93 9.69
N MET A 18 1.19 13.85 9.13
CA MET A 18 1.40 13.39 7.76
C MET A 18 0.88 11.95 7.56
N LEU A 19 1.18 11.02 8.48
CA LEU A 19 0.71 9.64 8.39
C LEU A 19 -0.82 9.55 8.45
N ARG A 20 -1.46 10.30 9.36
CA ARG A 20 -2.93 10.40 9.44
C ARG A 20 -3.54 10.91 8.14
N ALA A 21 -3.03 12.02 7.62
CA ALA A 21 -3.53 12.60 6.36
C ALA A 21 -3.29 11.67 5.14
N LEU A 22 -2.28 10.80 5.19
CA LEU A 22 -2.05 9.78 4.17
C LEU A 22 -3.01 8.60 4.29
N ASP A 23 -3.39 8.21 5.51
CA ASP A 23 -4.39 7.18 5.78
C ASP A 23 -5.79 7.64 5.36
N ASP A 24 -6.21 8.85 5.74
CA ASP A 24 -7.49 9.45 5.34
C ASP A 24 -7.64 9.48 3.82
N ARG A 25 -6.62 9.98 3.12
CA ARG A 25 -6.58 10.00 1.65
C ARG A 25 -6.52 8.60 1.04
N GLY A 26 -5.95 7.62 1.74
CA GLY A 26 -5.87 6.23 1.28
C GLY A 26 -7.24 5.57 1.30
N SER A 27 -7.96 5.76 2.40
CA SER A 27 -9.28 5.18 2.64
C SER A 27 -10.36 5.65 1.66
N THR A 28 -10.20 6.83 1.07
CA THR A 28 -11.15 7.40 0.10
C THR A 28 -10.79 7.15 -1.37
N ARG A 29 -9.68 6.46 -1.66
CA ARG A 29 -9.30 6.16 -3.05
C ARG A 29 -10.25 5.14 -3.66
N ARG A 30 -10.76 5.44 -4.86
CA ARG A 30 -11.62 4.54 -5.65
C ARG A 30 -11.09 3.11 -5.74
N LEU A 31 -9.83 2.93 -6.13
CA LEU A 31 -9.23 1.59 -6.24
C LEU A 31 -9.20 0.84 -4.90
N TYR A 32 -9.00 1.56 -3.79
CA TYR A 32 -9.06 0.95 -2.47
C TYR A 32 -10.50 0.50 -2.17
N LEU A 33 -11.47 1.42 -2.30
CA LEU A 33 -12.89 1.14 -2.07
C LEU A 33 -13.41 -0.03 -2.91
N GLU A 34 -13.05 -0.11 -4.19
CA GLU A 34 -13.42 -1.21 -5.09
C GLU A 34 -12.83 -2.54 -4.62
N ARG A 35 -11.54 -2.57 -4.25
CA ARG A 35 -10.87 -3.81 -3.85
C ARG A 35 -11.33 -4.29 -2.48
N THR A 36 -11.51 -3.39 -1.52
CA THR A 36 -12.02 -3.76 -0.20
C THR A 36 -13.52 -4.04 -0.23
N GLY A 37 -14.27 -3.43 -1.15
CA GLY A 37 -15.65 -3.82 -1.45
C GLY A 37 -15.72 -5.29 -1.85
N ALA A 38 -14.95 -5.71 -2.85
CA ALA A 38 -14.92 -7.11 -3.28
C ALA A 38 -14.49 -8.09 -2.17
N ILE A 39 -13.57 -7.69 -1.28
CA ILE A 39 -13.19 -8.52 -0.13
C ILE A 39 -14.35 -8.60 0.87
N PHE A 40 -15.00 -7.48 1.19
CA PHE A 40 -16.16 -7.46 2.09
C PHE A 40 -17.27 -8.38 1.58
N ASP A 41 -17.65 -8.25 0.31
CA ASP A 41 -18.73 -9.03 -0.29
C ASP A 41 -18.43 -10.53 -0.22
N ALA A 42 -17.18 -10.92 -0.52
CA ALA A 42 -16.73 -12.31 -0.44
C ALA A 42 -16.78 -12.86 0.99
N LEU A 43 -16.28 -12.11 1.98
CA LEU A 43 -16.31 -12.54 3.37
C LEU A 43 -17.75 -12.61 3.92
N ALA A 44 -18.56 -11.62 3.58
CA ALA A 44 -19.95 -11.56 4.02
C ALA A 44 -20.73 -12.77 3.49
N GLU A 45 -20.56 -13.10 2.21
CA GLU A 45 -21.23 -14.25 1.60
C GLU A 45 -20.81 -15.58 2.22
N GLU A 46 -19.53 -15.73 2.57
CA GLU A 46 -19.06 -16.94 3.25
C GLU A 46 -19.65 -17.10 4.64
N ILE A 47 -19.77 -16.01 5.41
CA ILE A 47 -20.42 -16.04 6.72
C ILE A 47 -21.90 -16.40 6.57
N ARG A 48 -22.61 -15.77 5.64
CA ARG A 48 -24.02 -16.11 5.36
C ARG A 48 -24.19 -17.56 4.95
N THR A 49 -23.30 -18.06 4.10
CA THR A 49 -23.31 -19.47 3.67
C THR A 49 -23.05 -20.41 4.84
N ALA A 50 -22.09 -20.08 5.71
CA ALA A 50 -21.80 -20.86 6.91
C ALA A 50 -23.00 -20.91 7.85
N VAL A 51 -23.61 -19.75 8.15
CA VAL A 51 -24.79 -19.67 9.02
C VAL A 51 -26.01 -20.37 8.39
N ALA A 52 -26.23 -20.21 7.09
CA ALA A 52 -27.32 -20.89 6.37
C ALA A 52 -27.17 -22.42 6.35
N GLY A 53 -25.95 -22.94 6.51
CA GLY A 53 -25.69 -24.37 6.71
C GLY A 53 -26.20 -24.93 8.04
N HIS A 54 -26.59 -24.06 8.96
CA HIS A 54 -27.05 -24.36 10.31
C HIS A 54 -28.39 -23.65 10.59
N PRO A 55 -29.51 -24.12 9.99
CA PRO A 55 -30.82 -23.47 10.12
C PRO A 55 -31.37 -23.45 11.55
N GLU A 56 -30.81 -24.24 12.46
CA GLU A 56 -31.10 -24.23 13.89
C GLU A 56 -30.53 -23.01 14.65
N ILE A 57 -29.62 -22.27 14.04
CA ILE A 57 -28.96 -21.12 14.65
C ILE A 57 -29.82 -19.87 14.51
N ASP A 58 -30.26 -19.31 15.63
CA ASP A 58 -30.85 -17.97 15.67
C ASP A 58 -29.76 -16.91 15.91
N ALA A 59 -29.46 -16.13 14.87
CA ALA A 59 -28.47 -15.05 14.96
C ALA A 59 -28.98 -13.78 15.66
N SER A 60 -30.29 -13.65 15.88
CA SER A 60 -30.89 -12.43 16.42
C SER A 60 -30.69 -12.25 17.93
N GLU A 61 -30.44 -13.33 18.67
CA GLU A 61 -30.34 -13.29 20.13
C GLU A 61 -28.94 -12.93 20.64
N LEU A 62 -27.90 -13.18 19.84
CA LEU A 62 -26.52 -12.98 20.28
C LEU A 62 -26.07 -11.53 20.09
N ASP A 63 -25.67 -10.87 21.17
CA ASP A 63 -25.09 -9.52 21.13
C ASP A 63 -23.55 -9.57 21.20
N ILE A 64 -22.91 -8.49 20.75
CA ILE A 64 -21.46 -8.25 20.72
C ILE A 64 -20.84 -8.44 22.12
N GLY A 65 -21.48 -7.90 23.16
CA GLY A 65 -20.98 -7.96 24.54
C GLY A 65 -20.94 -9.39 25.10
N PRO A 66 -22.04 -10.17 25.00
CA PRO A 66 -22.05 -11.60 25.26
C PRO A 66 -21.00 -12.38 24.45
N LEU A 67 -20.94 -12.21 23.11
CA LEU A 67 -19.97 -12.91 22.26
C LEU A 67 -18.51 -12.63 22.67
N TYR A 68 -18.18 -11.39 22.99
CA TYR A 68 -16.86 -11.03 23.50
C TYR A 68 -16.51 -11.81 24.78
N ARG A 69 -17.43 -11.86 25.75
CA ARG A 69 -17.19 -12.55 27.03
C ARG A 69 -17.05 -14.05 26.82
N TYR A 70 -17.90 -14.62 25.97
CA TYR A 70 -17.87 -16.03 25.58
C TYR A 70 -16.49 -16.42 25.03
N TYR A 71 -16.02 -15.69 24.01
CA TYR A 71 -14.70 -15.89 23.40
C TYR A 71 -13.57 -15.72 24.43
N LYS A 72 -13.59 -14.65 25.23
CA LYS A 72 -12.51 -14.36 26.18
C LYS A 72 -12.40 -15.37 27.32
N ARG A 73 -13.50 -16.03 27.68
CA ARG A 73 -13.54 -17.07 28.72
C ARG A 73 -13.30 -18.47 28.17
N GLY A 74 -13.25 -18.64 26.85
CA GLY A 74 -13.15 -19.95 26.21
C GLY A 74 -14.37 -20.84 26.49
N GLU A 75 -15.55 -20.21 26.58
CA GLU A 75 -16.82 -20.93 26.70
C GLU A 75 -17.10 -21.76 25.44
N LYS A 76 -17.96 -22.78 25.55
CA LYS A 76 -18.34 -23.72 24.48
C LYS A 76 -19.81 -24.10 24.58
N GLY A 77 -20.44 -24.45 23.46
CA GLY A 77 -21.83 -24.94 23.38
C GLY A 77 -22.85 -23.91 22.90
N ASP A 78 -22.43 -22.74 22.43
CA ASP A 78 -23.29 -21.78 21.73
C ASP A 78 -22.99 -21.93 20.24
N PRO A 79 -23.92 -22.49 19.45
CA PRO A 79 -23.65 -22.86 18.06
C PRO A 79 -23.15 -21.70 17.19
N LEU A 80 -23.70 -20.50 17.38
CA LEU A 80 -23.29 -19.34 16.61
C LEU A 80 -21.92 -18.85 17.05
N ALA A 81 -21.71 -18.65 18.35
CA ALA A 81 -20.44 -18.16 18.85
C ALA A 81 -19.30 -19.12 18.50
N ASP A 82 -19.52 -20.44 18.66
CA ASP A 82 -18.55 -21.47 18.31
C ASP A 82 -18.21 -21.43 16.81
N LEU A 83 -19.21 -21.34 15.92
CA LEU A 83 -19.01 -21.21 14.48
C LEU A 83 -18.19 -19.96 14.12
N LEU A 84 -18.56 -18.79 14.64
CA LEU A 84 -17.87 -17.54 14.33
C LEU A 84 -16.43 -17.53 14.85
N ILE A 85 -16.19 -18.14 16.02
CA ILE A 85 -14.84 -18.30 16.59
C ILE A 85 -13.97 -19.21 15.73
N GLU A 86 -14.53 -20.31 15.22
CA GLU A 86 -13.81 -21.23 14.33
C GLU A 86 -13.41 -20.56 13.00
N LEU A 87 -14.29 -19.71 12.44
CA LEU A 87 -14.02 -19.01 11.19
C LEU A 87 -12.95 -17.90 11.32
N ALA A 88 -12.66 -17.42 12.54
CA ALA A 88 -11.85 -16.22 12.74
C ALA A 88 -10.37 -16.38 12.36
N PRO A 89 -9.61 -17.36 12.88
CA PRO A 89 -8.20 -17.53 12.52
C PRO A 89 -7.96 -17.72 11.01
N PRO A 90 -8.62 -18.68 10.31
CA PRO A 90 -8.35 -18.90 8.89
C PRO A 90 -8.74 -17.69 8.03
N THR A 91 -9.79 -16.96 8.41
CA THR A 91 -10.17 -15.75 7.70
C THR A 91 -9.15 -14.64 7.87
N CYS A 92 -8.68 -14.40 9.10
CA CYS A 92 -7.64 -13.40 9.38
C CYS A 92 -6.37 -13.67 8.58
N GLU A 93 -5.90 -14.91 8.57
CA GLU A 93 -4.71 -15.31 7.80
C GLU A 93 -4.88 -15.10 6.30
N ARG A 94 -6.06 -15.46 5.76
CA ARG A 94 -6.38 -15.31 4.34
C ARG A 94 -6.39 -13.86 3.89
N VAL A 95 -6.91 -12.95 4.71
CA VAL A 95 -6.87 -11.49 4.44
C VAL A 95 -5.58 -10.83 4.91
N ARG A 96 -4.57 -11.62 5.32
CA ARG A 96 -3.21 -11.18 5.68
C ARG A 96 -3.16 -10.24 6.89
N ILE A 97 -4.00 -10.49 7.89
CA ILE A 97 -3.98 -9.78 9.18
C ILE A 97 -3.71 -10.76 10.33
N SER A 98 -3.18 -10.26 11.45
CA SER A 98 -2.89 -11.10 12.62
C SER A 98 -4.18 -11.55 13.31
N PRO A 99 -4.42 -12.88 13.47
CA PRO A 99 -5.54 -13.36 14.27
C PRO A 99 -5.51 -12.81 15.71
N GLU A 100 -4.33 -12.79 16.34
CA GLU A 100 -4.17 -12.35 17.73
C GLU A 100 -4.68 -10.92 17.99
N VAL A 101 -4.60 -10.05 16.98
CA VAL A 101 -5.03 -8.64 17.09
C VAL A 101 -6.45 -8.46 16.56
N TYR A 102 -6.83 -9.19 15.51
CA TYR A 102 -8.03 -8.90 14.73
C TYR A 102 -9.17 -9.90 14.93
N THR A 103 -9.02 -10.95 15.75
CA THR A 103 -10.12 -11.87 16.05
C THR A 103 -11.34 -11.16 16.63
N ILE A 104 -11.18 -10.22 17.57
CA ILE A 104 -12.35 -9.52 18.15
C ILE A 104 -13.07 -8.66 17.10
N PRO A 105 -12.40 -7.78 16.35
CA PRO A 105 -13.02 -7.09 15.22
C PRO A 105 -13.69 -8.02 14.22
N TYR A 106 -13.06 -9.17 13.92
CA TYR A 106 -13.64 -10.17 13.03
C TYR A 106 -14.94 -10.75 13.60
N LEU A 107 -14.97 -11.13 14.89
CA LEU A 107 -16.14 -11.70 15.53
C LEU A 107 -17.33 -10.74 15.47
N PHE A 108 -17.09 -9.45 15.68
CA PHE A 108 -18.15 -8.44 15.62
C PHE A 108 -18.61 -8.20 14.18
N PHE A 109 -17.68 -8.14 13.23
CA PHE A 109 -18.01 -8.13 11.81
C PHE A 109 -18.89 -9.33 11.43
N ALA A 110 -18.50 -10.53 11.83
CA ALA A 110 -19.15 -11.77 11.42
C ALA A 110 -20.54 -11.93 12.06
N LEU A 111 -20.69 -11.55 13.33
CA LEU A 111 -21.99 -11.51 14.01
C LEU A 111 -22.96 -10.55 13.31
N LEU A 112 -22.51 -9.33 12.99
CA LEU A 112 -23.35 -8.34 12.32
C LEU A 112 -23.75 -8.79 10.90
N ILE A 113 -22.86 -9.47 10.17
CA ILE A 113 -23.22 -10.09 8.89
C ILE A 113 -24.26 -11.19 9.08
N ALA A 114 -24.11 -12.06 10.09
CA ALA A 114 -25.08 -13.11 10.39
C ALA A 114 -26.47 -12.53 10.72
N GLN A 115 -26.51 -11.32 11.30
CA GLN A 115 -27.73 -10.57 11.61
C GLN A 115 -28.28 -9.74 10.44
N GLY A 116 -27.60 -9.71 9.29
CA GLY A 116 -27.98 -8.87 8.15
C GLY A 116 -27.70 -7.38 8.34
N ALA A 117 -26.91 -7.00 9.33
CA ALA A 117 -26.51 -5.63 9.64
C ALA A 117 -25.23 -5.21 8.89
N ASP A 118 -25.25 -5.34 7.56
CA ASP A 118 -24.10 -5.09 6.67
C ASP A 118 -23.45 -3.71 6.86
N ASN A 119 -24.27 -2.67 7.05
CA ASN A 119 -23.79 -1.31 7.22
C ASN A 119 -22.94 -1.17 8.49
N ASP A 120 -23.38 -1.76 9.60
CA ASP A 120 -22.65 -1.72 10.87
C ASP A 120 -21.43 -2.65 10.83
N ALA A 121 -21.55 -3.80 10.17
CA ALA A 121 -20.44 -4.72 9.95
C ALA A 121 -19.28 -4.04 9.19
N ARG A 122 -19.61 -3.08 8.31
CA ARG A 122 -18.61 -2.37 7.50
C ARG A 122 -17.58 -1.62 8.33
N ASP A 123 -17.95 -1.13 9.52
CA ASP A 123 -17.02 -0.41 10.39
C ASP A 123 -15.93 -1.31 10.95
N PHE A 124 -16.31 -2.50 11.43
CA PHE A 124 -15.36 -3.51 11.89
C PHE A 124 -14.51 -4.07 10.76
N PHE A 125 -15.10 -4.27 9.59
CA PHE A 125 -14.35 -4.64 8.39
C PHE A 125 -13.30 -3.58 8.03
N ASN A 126 -13.67 -2.30 8.02
CA ASN A 126 -12.75 -1.21 7.74
C ASN A 126 -11.60 -1.18 8.76
N MET A 127 -11.87 -1.45 10.04
CA MET A 127 -10.85 -1.57 11.09
C MET A 127 -9.85 -2.69 10.76
N MET A 128 -10.34 -3.87 10.35
CA MET A 128 -9.49 -4.99 9.93
C MET A 128 -8.64 -4.67 8.70
N MET A 129 -9.13 -3.86 7.76
CA MET A 129 -8.42 -3.56 6.51
C MET A 129 -7.39 -2.42 6.63
N ARG A 130 -7.38 -1.64 7.72
CA ARG A 130 -6.43 -0.52 7.91
C ARG A 130 -4.95 -0.93 7.74
N PRO A 131 -4.46 -2.06 8.28
CA PRO A 131 -3.08 -2.50 8.04
C PRO A 131 -2.77 -2.72 6.56
N LEU A 132 -3.75 -3.18 5.75
CA LEU A 132 -3.56 -3.37 4.33
C LEU A 132 -3.45 -2.03 3.58
N ILE A 133 -4.18 -0.99 4.02
CA ILE A 133 -3.97 0.39 3.54
C ILE A 133 -2.52 0.79 3.80
N ILE A 134 -2.08 0.64 5.04
CA ILE A 134 -0.74 1.06 5.48
C ILE A 134 0.33 0.32 4.66
N ALA A 135 0.22 -1.01 4.52
CA ALA A 135 1.15 -1.81 3.72
C ALA A 135 1.16 -1.42 2.24
N TYR A 136 -0.02 -1.22 1.64
CA TYR A 136 -0.13 -0.73 0.26
C TYR A 136 0.54 0.64 0.09
N ARG A 137 0.38 1.53 1.07
CA ARG A 137 0.98 2.86 1.05
C ARG A 137 2.48 2.84 1.29
N PHE A 138 3.01 1.97 2.14
CA PHE A 138 4.46 1.75 2.23
C PHE A 138 5.03 1.27 0.90
N LYS A 139 4.35 0.34 0.22
CA LYS A 139 4.76 -0.10 -1.12
C LYS A 139 4.68 1.02 -2.17
N GLN A 140 3.64 1.86 -2.11
CA GLN A 140 3.53 3.04 -2.98
C GLN A 140 4.57 4.10 -2.67
N LEU A 141 4.86 4.35 -1.39
CA LEU A 141 5.89 5.28 -0.94
C LEU A 141 7.26 4.78 -1.34
N ALA A 142 7.56 3.48 -1.17
CA ALA A 142 8.79 2.86 -1.65
C ALA A 142 8.92 2.96 -3.18
N ARG A 143 7.83 2.76 -3.93
CA ARG A 143 7.81 2.97 -5.39
C ARG A 143 7.99 4.43 -5.76
N TYR A 144 7.34 5.36 -5.04
CA TYR A 144 7.43 6.80 -5.25
C TYR A 144 8.81 7.35 -4.90
N LEU A 145 9.42 6.87 -3.81
CA LEU A 145 10.81 7.16 -3.45
C LEU A 145 11.77 6.47 -4.42
N GLY A 146 11.45 5.29 -4.93
CA GLY A 146 12.19 4.67 -6.03
C GLY A 146 12.14 5.50 -7.32
N THR A 147 11.00 6.14 -7.62
CA THR A 147 10.84 7.00 -8.80
C THR A 147 11.31 8.43 -8.61
N LYS A 148 11.30 8.99 -7.38
CA LYS A 148 11.71 10.38 -7.08
C LYS A 148 13.04 10.53 -6.34
N GLY A 149 13.54 9.51 -5.66
CA GLY A 149 14.66 9.59 -4.71
C GLY A 149 15.64 8.42 -4.76
N GLY A 150 15.58 7.55 -5.77
CA GLY A 150 16.40 6.34 -5.79
C GLY A 150 16.45 5.64 -7.14
N GLY A 151 16.58 6.39 -8.24
CA GLY A 151 17.18 5.79 -9.43
C GLY A 151 18.54 5.18 -9.07
N ARG A 152 18.94 4.11 -9.75
CA ARG A 152 20.31 3.57 -9.75
C ARG A 152 21.31 4.73 -9.56
N PRO A 153 22.32 4.63 -8.68
CA PRO A 153 23.28 5.70 -8.44
C PRO A 153 23.62 6.39 -9.75
N GLN A 154 23.51 7.72 -9.78
CA GLN A 154 23.77 8.48 -10.99
C GLN A 154 25.13 8.02 -11.53
N HIS A 155 25.13 7.48 -12.75
CA HIS A 155 26.35 6.89 -13.31
C HIS A 155 27.46 7.93 -13.19
N ARG A 156 28.62 7.55 -12.64
CA ARG A 156 29.73 8.47 -12.31
C ARG A 156 30.13 9.40 -13.46
N LEU A 157 29.90 8.95 -14.69
CA LEU A 157 30.22 9.67 -15.94
C LEU A 157 29.08 10.55 -16.50
N LYS A 158 27.94 10.67 -15.82
CA LYS A 158 26.80 11.45 -16.35
C LYS A 158 27.13 12.95 -16.44
N SER A 159 27.80 13.53 -15.45
CA SER A 159 28.17 14.95 -15.47
C SER A 159 29.12 15.26 -16.63
N GLU A 160 30.17 14.44 -16.79
CA GLU A 160 31.12 14.57 -17.90
C GLU A 160 30.45 14.37 -19.27
N ALA A 161 29.47 13.47 -19.38
CA ALA A 161 28.71 13.28 -20.61
C ALA A 161 27.92 14.54 -20.99
N ILE A 162 27.38 15.26 -20.02
CA ILE A 162 26.62 16.49 -20.23
C ILE A 162 27.57 17.62 -20.66
N GLU A 163 28.74 17.75 -20.04
CA GLU A 163 29.76 18.75 -20.42
C GLU A 163 30.32 18.51 -21.83
N LEU A 164 30.53 17.24 -22.21
CA LEU A 164 30.93 16.87 -23.57
C LEU A 164 29.82 17.15 -24.58
N ALA A 165 28.56 16.91 -24.21
CA ALA A 165 27.43 17.24 -25.06
C ALA A 165 27.29 18.75 -25.29
N ASP A 166 27.45 19.54 -24.23
CA ASP A 166 27.33 21.00 -24.29
C ASP A 166 28.37 21.61 -25.26
N ARG A 167 29.64 21.19 -25.14
CA ARG A 167 30.68 21.57 -26.10
C ARG A 167 30.34 21.12 -27.53
N PHE A 168 29.95 19.85 -27.69
CA PHE A 168 29.64 19.30 -29.02
C PHE A 168 28.50 20.04 -29.72
N PHE A 169 27.40 20.34 -29.03
CA PHE A 169 26.25 21.03 -29.62
C PHE A 169 26.47 22.54 -29.73
N THR A 170 27.33 23.13 -28.91
CA THR A 170 27.79 24.52 -29.13
C THR A 170 28.56 24.64 -30.45
N GLU A 171 29.46 23.70 -30.73
CA GLU A 171 30.23 23.66 -31.98
C GLU A 171 29.41 23.17 -33.18
N ASN A 172 28.36 22.37 -32.95
CA ASN A 172 27.53 21.77 -33.99
C ASN A 172 26.01 21.93 -33.68
N PRO A 173 25.45 23.15 -33.76
CA PRO A 173 24.09 23.43 -33.26
C PRO A 173 22.97 22.65 -33.97
N THR A 174 23.17 22.24 -35.21
CA THR A 174 22.18 21.52 -36.03
C THR A 174 22.40 20.00 -36.03
N ALA A 175 23.39 19.50 -35.29
CA ALA A 175 23.69 18.08 -35.29
C ALA A 175 22.54 17.26 -34.65
N PRO A 176 22.20 16.09 -35.23
CA PRO A 176 21.19 15.22 -34.62
C PRO A 176 21.71 14.62 -33.30
N LEU A 177 20.81 14.38 -32.36
CA LEU A 177 21.14 13.80 -31.04
C LEU A 177 21.95 12.50 -31.13
N SER A 178 21.72 11.69 -32.18
CA SER A 178 22.48 10.47 -32.44
C SER A 178 23.98 10.72 -32.63
N ARG A 179 24.37 11.82 -33.29
CA ARG A 179 25.77 12.20 -33.48
C ARG A 179 26.44 12.60 -32.17
N GLY A 180 25.74 13.37 -31.31
CA GLY A 180 26.26 13.71 -29.97
C GLY A 180 26.47 12.47 -29.10
N VAL A 181 25.52 11.51 -29.12
CA VAL A 181 25.65 10.23 -28.41
C VAL A 181 26.84 9.41 -28.92
N GLN A 182 27.06 9.34 -30.23
CA GLN A 182 28.19 8.62 -30.82
C GLN A 182 29.53 9.26 -30.44
N TYR A 183 29.63 10.59 -30.50
CA TYR A 183 30.81 11.34 -30.10
C TYR A 183 31.22 11.04 -28.65
N ILE A 184 30.29 11.18 -27.70
CA ILE A 184 30.53 10.92 -26.28
C ILE A 184 30.86 9.45 -26.02
N SER A 185 30.14 8.53 -26.68
CA SER A 185 30.41 7.09 -26.57
C SER A 185 31.81 6.73 -27.04
N GLY A 186 32.30 7.36 -28.12
CA GLY A 186 33.68 7.16 -28.60
C GLY A 186 34.73 7.61 -27.59
N ILE A 187 34.53 8.77 -26.95
CA ILE A 187 35.42 9.28 -25.90
C ILE A 187 35.42 8.36 -24.68
N PHE A 188 34.24 7.90 -24.26
CA PHE A 188 34.13 7.06 -23.06
C PHE A 188 34.71 5.67 -23.25
N VAL A 189 34.53 5.04 -24.42
CA VAL A 189 35.14 3.75 -24.73
C VAL A 189 36.67 3.85 -24.76
N ALA A 190 37.22 4.98 -25.20
CA ALA A 190 38.66 5.21 -25.20
C ALA A 190 39.24 5.50 -23.80
N LYS A 191 38.47 6.16 -22.92
CA LYS A 191 38.94 6.68 -21.63
C LYS A 191 38.66 5.77 -20.44
N TYR A 192 37.62 4.93 -20.51
CA TYR A 192 37.13 4.17 -19.35
C TYR A 192 37.01 2.67 -19.63
N SER A 193 37.37 1.85 -18.64
CA SER A 193 37.25 0.39 -18.70
C SER A 193 35.81 -0.12 -18.61
N ASP A 194 34.90 0.69 -18.06
CA ASP A 194 33.46 0.40 -17.95
C ASP A 194 32.65 1.63 -18.37
N PRO A 195 32.48 1.86 -19.69
CA PRO A 195 31.74 2.98 -20.22
C PRO A 195 30.23 2.71 -20.21
N PRO A 196 29.38 3.74 -20.01
CA PRO A 196 27.94 3.59 -20.08
C PRO A 196 27.51 3.26 -21.52
N ALA A 197 26.51 2.40 -21.67
CA ALA A 197 25.93 2.11 -22.97
C ALA A 197 25.39 3.37 -23.67
N ALA A 198 25.47 3.42 -25.00
CA ALA A 198 24.97 4.53 -25.81
C ALA A 198 23.48 4.85 -25.56
N SER A 199 22.66 3.84 -25.24
CA SER A 199 21.25 4.01 -24.85
C SER A 199 21.08 4.79 -23.54
N THR A 200 22.01 4.61 -22.60
CA THR A 200 22.05 5.33 -21.33
C THR A 200 22.46 6.79 -21.55
N ILE A 201 23.52 7.04 -22.33
CA ILE A 201 23.95 8.39 -22.72
C ILE A 201 22.79 9.13 -23.40
N ARG A 202 22.14 8.47 -24.37
CA ARG A 202 20.98 9.04 -25.07
C ARG A 202 19.87 9.47 -24.11
N LYS A 203 19.52 8.66 -23.10
CA LYS A 203 18.49 9.02 -22.10
C LYS A 203 18.84 10.29 -21.34
N TRP A 204 20.12 10.51 -21.00
CA TRP A 204 20.56 11.72 -20.30
C TRP A 204 20.46 12.96 -21.18
N LEU A 205 20.76 12.85 -22.47
CA LEU A 205 20.73 13.99 -23.38
C LEU A 205 19.30 14.33 -23.85
N ILE A 206 18.41 13.34 -23.99
CA ILE A 206 17.00 13.58 -24.39
C ILE A 206 16.31 14.55 -23.43
N SER A 207 16.53 14.44 -22.13
CA SER A 207 15.89 15.31 -21.12
C SER A 207 16.39 16.76 -21.13
N ILE A 208 17.45 17.06 -21.88
CA ILE A 208 18.07 18.40 -21.94
C ILE A 208 17.85 19.02 -23.32
N TYR A 209 18.10 18.26 -24.39
CA TYR A 209 18.15 18.77 -25.77
C TYR A 209 16.91 18.40 -26.61
N ARG A 210 15.90 17.76 -26.01
CA ARG A 210 14.66 17.36 -26.70
C ARG A 210 13.38 17.77 -25.96
N SER A 211 13.50 18.64 -24.96
CA SER A 211 12.42 19.10 -24.08
C SER A 211 11.38 20.00 -24.76
N ASP A 212 11.62 20.45 -25.99
CA ASP A 212 10.66 21.23 -26.78
C ASP A 212 10.20 20.42 -28.01
N LYS A 213 9.19 19.56 -27.80
CA LYS A 213 8.20 19.17 -28.81
C LYS A 213 6.90 18.77 -28.14
#